data_AF-A0A2P5WBK2-F1
#
_entry.id   AF-A0A2P5WBK2-F1
#
_cell.length_a   1.000
_cell.length_b   1.000
_cell.length_c   1.000
_cell.angle_alpha   90.00
_cell.angle_beta   90.00
_cell.angle_gamma   90.00
#
_symmetry.space_group_name_H-M   'P 1'
#
loop_
_entity.id
_entity.type
_entity.pdbx_description
1 polymer ?
#
loop_
_entity_poly.entity_id
_entity_poly.type
_entity_poly.pdbx_seq_one_letter_code
_entity_poly.pdbx_strand_id
1 'polypeptide(L)'
;MISNQENEEGLELLKTAIAKARYIGKVVIGMDVAASEFYGLDKTHDLNFKTIMVHKKILGDALKDLYNFVSEYPIVSIEDPFDQDYWEHYSKLTNEIGEKVEIMGDDLLVTNPCRSERLAKYNQVNTLPF
;
A
#
# COMPACT_ATOMS: atom_id res chain seq x y z
N MET A 1 -2.37 4.96 23.22
CA MET A 1 -2.23 3.91 22.19
C MET A 1 -3.32 4.15 21.17
N ILE A 2 -3.01 4.81 20.04
CA ILE A 2 -3.92 4.88 18.89
C ILE A 2 -3.35 3.84 17.90
N SER A 3 -3.66 2.58 18.21
CA SER A 3 -3.20 1.37 17.52
C SER A 3 -3.91 1.18 16.18
N ASN A 4 -3.51 0.19 15.38
CA ASN A 4 -4.00 -0.18 14.03
C ASN A 4 -5.51 -0.23 13.76
N GLN A 5 -6.34 0.08 14.75
CA GLN A 5 -7.79 -0.07 14.75
C GLN A 5 -8.47 0.66 13.57
N GLU A 6 -8.10 1.92 13.29
CA GLU A 6 -8.79 2.73 12.26
C GLU A 6 -8.58 2.21 10.82
N ASN A 7 -7.39 1.67 10.51
CA ASN A 7 -7.11 1.11 9.18
C ASN A 7 -7.85 -0.22 8.95
N GLU A 8 -7.92 -1.06 9.99
CA GLU A 8 -8.66 -2.33 9.94
C GLU A 8 -10.18 -2.11 9.91
N GLU A 9 -10.68 -1.07 10.58
CA GLU A 9 -12.12 -0.74 10.60
C GLU A 9 -12.69 -0.49 9.19
N GLY A 10 -11.94 0.20 8.32
CA GLY A 10 -12.35 0.41 6.93
C GLY A 10 -12.44 -0.89 6.14
N LEU A 11 -11.46 -1.78 6.31
CA LEU A 11 -11.42 -3.08 5.64
C LEU A 11 -12.50 -4.03 6.16
N GLU A 12 -12.76 -4.06 7.48
CA GLU A 12 -13.84 -4.84 8.09
C GLU A 12 -15.22 -4.35 7.65
N LEU A 13 -15.39 -3.03 7.48
CA LEU A 13 -16.62 -2.47 6.93
C LEU A 13 -16.86 -2.95 5.49
N LEU A 14 -15.84 -2.90 4.64
CA LEU A 14 -15.93 -3.39 3.25
C LEU A 14 -16.23 -4.90 3.20
N LYS A 15 -15.50 -5.71 3.99
CA LYS A 15 -15.72 -7.15 4.13
C LYS A 15 -17.16 -7.46 4.55
N THR A 16 -17.67 -6.73 5.54
CA THR A 16 -19.06 -6.84 6.00
C THR A 16 -20.06 -6.46 4.91
N ALA A 17 -19.79 -5.39 4.16
CA ALA A 17 -20.66 -4.94 3.07
C ALA A 17 -20.72 -5.98 1.94
N ILE A 18 -19.57 -6.52 1.51
CA ILE A 18 -19.47 -7.60 0.51
C ILE A 18 -20.27 -8.83 0.96
N ALA A 19 -20.14 -9.20 2.24
CA ALA A 19 -20.90 -10.30 2.83
C ALA A 19 -22.41 -10.05 2.80
N LYS A 20 -22.86 -8.88 3.25
CA LYS A 20 -24.30 -8.49 3.25
C LYS A 20 -24.89 -8.46 1.84
N ALA A 21 -24.11 -8.00 0.87
CA ALA A 21 -24.53 -7.96 -0.54
C ALA A 21 -24.44 -9.34 -1.24
N ARG A 22 -23.97 -10.38 -0.54
CA ARG A 22 -23.82 -11.76 -1.05
C ARG A 22 -22.85 -11.90 -2.21
N TYR A 23 -21.77 -11.12 -2.18
CA TYR A 23 -20.71 -11.12 -3.20
C TYR A 23 -19.36 -11.67 -2.68
N ILE A 24 -19.36 -12.42 -1.57
CA ILE A 24 -18.15 -13.10 -1.08
C ILE A 24 -17.54 -13.94 -2.21
N GLY A 25 -16.24 -13.78 -2.46
CA GLY A 25 -15.50 -14.46 -3.52
C GLY A 25 -15.79 -13.95 -4.94
N LYS A 26 -16.64 -12.93 -5.11
CA LYS A 26 -16.93 -12.27 -6.39
C LYS A 26 -16.41 -10.84 -6.45
N VAL A 27 -16.31 -10.19 -5.29
CA VAL A 27 -15.75 -8.84 -5.15
C VAL A 27 -14.49 -8.95 -4.31
N VAL A 28 -13.46 -8.25 -4.77
CA VAL A 28 -12.13 -8.13 -4.16
C VAL A 28 -11.84 -6.65 -3.90
N ILE A 29 -10.82 -6.38 -3.09
CA ILE A 29 -10.44 -5.04 -2.66
C ILE A 29 -9.13 -4.66 -3.37
N GLY A 30 -9.10 -3.46 -3.95
CA GLY A 30 -7.87 -2.76 -4.29
C GLY A 30 -7.70 -1.58 -3.34
N MET A 31 -6.47 -1.25 -2.99
CA MET A 31 -6.16 -0.06 -2.19
C MET A 31 -5.19 0.85 -2.94
N ASP A 32 -5.45 2.14 -2.89
CA ASP A 32 -4.50 3.19 -3.21
C ASP A 32 -4.06 3.83 -1.89
N VAL A 33 -2.78 3.66 -1.56
CA VAL A 33 -2.21 4.14 -0.31
C VAL A 33 -1.70 5.57 -0.48
N ALA A 34 -1.23 5.95 -1.67
CA ALA A 34 -0.58 7.23 -1.93
C ALA A 34 0.45 7.62 -0.84
N ALA A 35 1.37 6.71 -0.51
CA ALA A 35 2.26 6.86 0.65
C ALA A 35 3.17 8.09 0.61
N SER A 36 3.44 8.62 -0.60
CA SER A 36 4.15 9.88 -0.82
C SER A 36 3.48 11.06 -0.09
N GLU A 37 2.15 11.09 0.01
CA GLU A 37 1.38 12.21 0.59
C GLU A 37 1.60 12.38 2.10
N PHE A 38 2.03 11.33 2.77
CA PHE A 38 2.29 11.33 4.21
C PHE A 38 3.73 10.93 4.55
N TYR A 39 4.63 10.99 3.57
CA TYR A 39 6.06 10.79 3.78
C TYR A 39 6.75 12.12 4.16
N GLY A 40 7.52 12.09 5.25
CA GLY A 40 8.17 13.26 5.83
C GLY A 40 9.67 13.37 5.50
N LEU A 41 10.21 14.58 5.59
CA LEU A 41 11.66 14.85 5.44
C LEU A 41 12.55 14.07 6.43
N ASP A 42 11.98 13.62 7.55
CA ASP A 42 12.64 12.76 8.54
C ASP A 42 12.65 11.29 8.15
N LYS A 43 12.24 10.96 6.92
CA LYS A 43 12.20 9.62 6.34
C LYS A 43 11.22 8.67 7.02
N THR A 44 10.14 9.22 7.56
CA THR A 44 9.04 8.48 8.19
C THR A 44 7.72 8.74 7.49
N HIS A 45 6.76 7.84 7.70
CA HIS A 45 5.39 7.95 7.21
C HIS A 45 4.47 8.32 8.37
N ASP A 46 3.74 9.43 8.27
CA ASP A 46 2.82 9.88 9.30
C ASP A 46 1.38 9.46 9.01
N LEU A 47 0.96 8.36 9.61
CA LEU A 47 -0.40 7.83 9.42
C LEU A 47 -1.51 8.77 9.90
N ASN A 48 -1.14 9.80 10.66
CA ASN A 48 -2.04 10.80 11.21
C ASN A 48 -1.80 12.20 10.61
N PHE A 49 -1.23 12.31 9.41
CA PHE A 49 -0.85 13.60 8.80
C PHE A 49 -2.00 14.62 8.68
N LYS A 50 -3.26 14.17 8.68
CA LYS A 50 -4.46 15.04 8.63
C LYS A 50 -4.83 15.67 9.97
N THR A 51 -4.25 15.25 11.10
CA THR A 51 -4.53 15.82 12.43
C THR A 51 -3.38 16.68 12.93
N ILE A 52 -3.73 17.74 13.66
CA ILE A 52 -2.77 18.65 14.32
C ILE A 52 -2.41 18.22 15.75
N MET A 53 -3.03 17.15 16.26
CA MET A 53 -2.90 16.77 17.68
C MET A 53 -1.75 15.81 17.94
N VAL A 54 -1.81 14.61 17.33
CA VAL A 54 -0.86 13.52 17.60
C VAL A 54 -0.46 12.89 16.28
N HIS A 55 0.79 13.14 15.88
CA HIS A 55 1.43 12.48 14.76
C HIS A 55 1.77 11.04 15.10
N LYS A 56 1.61 10.13 14.14
CA LYS A 56 1.94 8.70 14.25
C LYS A 56 2.90 8.34 13.14
N LYS A 57 4.18 8.60 13.41
CA LYS A 57 5.28 8.37 12.48
C LYS A 57 5.79 6.95 12.57
N ILE A 58 5.90 6.28 11.43
CA ILE A 58 6.43 4.92 11.31
C ILE A 58 7.49 4.84 10.21
N LEU A 59 8.41 3.87 10.33
CA LEU A 59 9.42 3.60 9.31
C LEU A 59 8.84 2.76 8.16
N GLY A 60 9.55 2.72 7.03
CA GLY A 60 9.14 1.96 5.84
C GLY A 60 8.91 0.47 6.12
N ASP A 61 9.79 -0.19 6.89
CA ASP A 61 9.58 -1.60 7.25
C ASP A 61 8.32 -1.80 8.12
N ALA A 62 8.00 -0.86 9.01
CA ALA A 62 6.76 -0.93 9.81
C ALA A 62 5.51 -0.66 8.97
N LEU A 63 5.60 0.19 7.93
CA LEU A 63 4.53 0.38 6.96
C LEU A 63 4.32 -0.88 6.11
N LYS A 64 5.42 -1.53 5.70
CA LYS A 64 5.38 -2.82 4.99
C LYS A 64 4.63 -3.88 5.82
N ASP A 65 4.89 -3.96 7.11
CA ASP A 65 4.23 -4.91 8.01
C ASP A 65 2.71 -4.66 8.13
N LEU A 66 2.23 -3.42 7.93
CA LEU A 66 0.80 -3.13 7.87
C LEU A 66 0.13 -3.78 6.66
N TYR A 67 0.82 -3.95 5.54
CA TYR A 67 0.26 -4.61 4.35
C TYR A 67 -0.01 -6.10 4.56
N ASN A 68 0.36 -6.69 5.71
CA ASN A 68 -0.06 -8.05 6.06
C ASN A 68 -1.59 -8.21 6.14
N PHE A 69 -2.36 -7.11 6.10
CA PHE A 69 -3.80 -7.13 5.84
C PHE A 69 -4.20 -8.02 4.65
N VAL A 70 -3.34 -8.19 3.64
CA VAL A 70 -3.61 -9.08 2.50
C VAL A 70 -3.85 -10.56 2.90
N SER A 71 -3.44 -10.96 4.11
CA SER A 71 -3.70 -12.30 4.65
C SER A 71 -5.09 -12.45 5.28
N GLU A 72 -5.74 -11.34 5.65
CA GLU A 72 -7.01 -11.33 6.40
C GLU A 72 -8.19 -10.83 5.57
N TYR A 73 -7.91 -10.04 4.54
CA TYR A 73 -8.90 -9.39 3.68
C TYR A 73 -8.69 -9.80 2.21
N PRO A 74 -9.74 -9.80 1.36
CA PRO A 74 -9.63 -10.15 -0.04
C PRO A 74 -8.99 -9.03 -0.88
N ILE A 75 -7.81 -8.56 -0.46
CA ILE A 75 -7.02 -7.53 -1.15
C ILE A 75 -6.25 -8.21 -2.27
N VAL A 76 -6.39 -7.70 -3.49
CA VAL A 76 -5.69 -8.21 -4.68
C VAL A 76 -4.76 -7.18 -5.31
N SER A 77 -4.89 -5.90 -4.97
CA SER A 77 -3.99 -4.85 -5.46
C SER A 77 -3.69 -3.79 -4.40
N ILE A 78 -2.46 -3.27 -4.45
CA ILE A 78 -1.95 -2.17 -3.64
C ILE A 78 -1.20 -1.21 -4.56
N GLU A 79 -1.64 0.04 -4.59
CA GLU A 79 -1.06 1.14 -5.34
C GLU A 79 -0.33 2.12 -4.40
N ASP A 80 0.84 2.57 -4.85
CA ASP A 80 1.76 3.48 -4.16
C ASP A 80 1.98 3.18 -2.66
N PRO A 81 2.43 1.95 -2.30
CA PRO A 81 2.65 1.54 -0.92
C PRO A 81 3.78 2.28 -0.20
N PHE A 82 4.71 2.89 -0.94
CA PHE A 82 5.80 3.68 -0.35
C PHE A 82 6.03 4.94 -1.18
N ASP A 83 6.76 5.89 -0.61
CA ASP A 83 7.25 7.07 -1.33
C ASP A 83 7.94 6.71 -2.67
N GLN A 84 7.80 7.60 -3.65
CA GLN A 84 8.30 7.45 -5.02
C GLN A 84 9.81 7.18 -5.17
N ASP A 85 10.64 7.41 -4.14
CA ASP A 85 12.07 7.11 -4.18
C ASP A 85 12.46 5.90 -3.30
N TYR A 86 11.50 5.20 -2.69
CA TYR A 86 11.70 4.08 -1.76
C TYR A 86 11.84 2.70 -2.41
N TRP A 87 12.61 2.62 -3.49
CA TRP A 87 12.82 1.44 -4.35
C TRP A 87 13.10 0.11 -3.62
N GLU A 88 13.87 0.13 -2.54
CA GLU A 88 14.20 -1.10 -1.79
C GLU A 88 12.97 -1.68 -1.08
N HIS A 89 12.10 -0.83 -0.53
CA HIS A 89 10.89 -1.27 0.17
C HIS A 89 9.87 -1.84 -0.81
N TYR A 90 9.73 -1.21 -1.98
CA TYR A 90 8.98 -1.77 -3.12
C TYR A 90 9.46 -3.19 -3.45
N SER A 91 10.77 -3.38 -3.60
CA SER A 91 11.35 -4.70 -3.91
C SER A 91 11.08 -5.72 -2.79
N LYS A 92 11.21 -5.31 -1.51
CA LYS A 92 10.92 -6.18 -0.36
C LYS A 92 9.45 -6.63 -0.36
N LEU A 93 8.52 -5.69 -0.51
CA LEU A 93 7.08 -5.98 -0.52
C LEU A 93 6.70 -6.87 -1.71
N THR A 94 7.16 -6.52 -2.91
CA THR A 94 6.88 -7.29 -4.13
C THR A 94 7.46 -8.71 -4.05
N ASN A 95 8.65 -8.90 -3.47
CA ASN A 95 9.19 -10.24 -3.26
C ASN A 95 8.41 -11.05 -2.19
N GLU A 96 7.78 -10.38 -1.23
CA GLU A 96 7.06 -11.03 -0.12
C GLU A 96 5.62 -11.43 -0.51
N ILE A 97 4.90 -10.56 -1.21
CA ILE A 97 3.46 -10.75 -1.51
C ILE A 97 3.11 -10.62 -3.00
N GLY A 98 4.05 -10.24 -3.86
CA GLY A 98 3.79 -9.92 -5.27
C GLY A 98 3.38 -11.10 -6.16
N GLU A 99 3.46 -12.34 -5.68
CA GLU A 99 2.87 -13.48 -6.38
C GLU A 99 1.34 -13.56 -6.20
N LYS A 100 0.79 -12.93 -5.16
CA LYS A 100 -0.62 -12.99 -4.79
C LYS A 100 -1.35 -11.66 -4.94
N VAL A 101 -0.59 -10.56 -4.89
CA VAL A 101 -1.10 -9.19 -4.84
C VAL A 101 -0.41 -8.36 -5.92
N GLU A 102 -1.19 -7.62 -6.69
CA GLU A 102 -0.68 -6.64 -7.65
C GLU A 102 -0.11 -5.44 -6.88
N ILE A 103 1.19 -5.18 -7.04
CA ILE A 103 1.86 -4.00 -6.50
C ILE A 103 2.05 -3.03 -7.64
N MET A 104 1.36 -1.90 -7.56
CA MET A 104 1.38 -0.80 -8.54
C MET A 104 2.18 0.37 -7.99
N GLY A 105 2.82 1.13 -8.87
CA GLY A 105 3.51 2.36 -8.50
C GLY A 105 3.26 3.47 -9.52
N ASP A 106 2.31 4.36 -9.26
CA ASP A 106 1.94 5.47 -10.16
C ASP A 106 2.87 6.67 -10.00
N ASP A 107 2.98 7.18 -8.78
CA ASP A 107 3.99 8.19 -8.41
C ASP A 107 5.42 7.71 -8.70
N LEU A 108 5.63 6.40 -8.58
CA LEU A 108 6.91 5.79 -8.92
C LEU A 108 7.21 5.90 -10.42
N LEU A 109 6.21 5.79 -11.28
CA LEU A 109 6.35 5.73 -12.72
C LEU A 109 6.37 7.09 -13.39
N VAL A 110 5.55 8.06 -12.96
CA VAL A 110 5.36 9.41 -13.56
C VAL A 110 5.33 9.39 -15.11
N THR A 111 4.92 8.27 -15.72
CA THR A 111 5.03 8.00 -17.17
C THR A 111 6.43 8.30 -17.77
N ASN A 112 7.51 8.16 -16.99
CA ASN A 112 8.88 8.41 -17.43
C ASN A 112 9.54 7.10 -17.90
N PRO A 113 9.89 6.98 -19.20
CA PRO A 113 10.46 5.75 -19.75
C PRO A 113 11.72 5.24 -19.02
N CYS A 114 12.56 6.15 -18.52
CA CYS A 114 13.77 5.79 -17.79
C CYS A 114 13.48 5.10 -16.45
N ARG A 115 12.34 5.43 -15.81
CA ARG A 115 11.92 4.77 -14.58
C ARG A 115 11.31 3.39 -14.86
N SER A 116 10.59 3.24 -15.96
CA SER A 116 10.05 1.94 -16.41
C SER A 116 11.15 0.90 -16.68
N GLU A 117 12.27 1.30 -17.29
CA GLU A 117 13.41 0.40 -17.53
C GLU A 117 14.06 -0.10 -16.23
N ARG A 118 14.12 0.76 -15.20
CA ARG A 118 14.63 0.39 -13.88
C ARG A 118 13.72 -0.65 -13.21
N LEU A 119 12.40 -0.44 -13.27
CA LEU A 119 11.41 -1.34 -12.66
C LEU A 119 11.52 -2.77 -13.18
N ALA A 120 11.61 -2.93 -14.50
CA ALA A 120 11.77 -4.24 -15.15
C ALA A 120 13.03 -4.99 -14.70
N LYS A 121 14.06 -4.28 -14.22
CA LYS A 121 15.33 -4.86 -13.79
C LYS A 121 15.35 -5.30 -12.32
N TYR A 122 14.56 -4.67 -11.46
CA TYR A 122 14.71 -4.80 -10.00
C TYR A 122 13.49 -5.37 -9.28
N ASN A 123 12.45 -5.83 -10.01
CA ASN A 123 11.25 -6.44 -9.44
C ASN A 123 10.57 -5.57 -8.36
N GLN A 124 10.50 -4.27 -8.62
CA GLN A 124 10.02 -3.27 -7.67
C GLN A 124 8.48 -3.19 -7.65
N VAL A 125 7.85 -3.29 -8.83
CA VAL A 125 6.40 -3.41 -9.02
C VAL A 125 6.15 -4.57 -9.97
N ASN A 126 4.96 -5.18 -9.90
CA ASN A 126 4.57 -6.25 -10.83
C ASN A 126 3.47 -5.81 -11.81
N THR A 127 2.90 -4.62 -11.63
CA THR A 127 1.78 -4.10 -12.42
C THR A 127 1.98 -2.60 -12.70
N LEU A 128 1.50 -2.13 -13.85
CA LEU A 128 1.48 -0.70 -14.22
C LEU A 128 0.09 -0.10 -13.93
N PRO A 129 0.00 1.17 -13.51
CA PRO A 129 -1.27 1.87 -13.31
C PRO A 129 -1.97 2.12 -14.65
N PHE A 130 -3.30 2.20 -14.60
CA PHE A 130 -4.18 2.32 -15.78
C PHE A 130 -4.32 3.75 -16.29
#